data_AF-A0A397TDA6-F1
#
_entry.id   AF-A0A397TDA6-F1
#
_cell.length_a   1.000
_cell.length_b   1.000
_cell.length_c   1.000
_cell.angle_alpha   90.00
_cell.angle_beta   90.00
_cell.angle_gamma   90.00
#
_symmetry.space_group_name_H-M   'P 1'
#
loop_
_entity.id
_entity.type
_entity.pdbx_description
1 polymer ?
#
loop_
_entity_poly.entity_id
_entity_poly.type
_entity_poly.pdbx_seq_one_letter_code
_entity_poly.pdbx_strand_id
1 'polypeptide(L)'
;MDEQEHDHVFDGEGEGSTIDKMRAKQEKKNMKKAKKKAAKISAGGSKADLEDTAAKQKELQEKVRMLVNQLAIREAIQPPPSASSSQKQKDMSSHKFWSTQPVPKHDETIEEDGPIEPDTPYDQIRKEPYVLPKEFEWVTLELNNESELNELYTLLTNNYVEDDDAMFRFDYSGDFLKWALQPPGYLKTWHVGVRVSANKRLVAFVSGIPADIRIYNSHQHLVEINFLCVHKKLRSKRLAPVLIKEITRRSHLQGIFQAVYTAGVVLPKPISKARYYHRSLNPKKLIDTNFSRLPPNTTLSRLIKKFKLPTETSTPGLRSMVEKDVPEIRTLLNEYMSKFNFVPVFKTDDEIKHWILTKDKVIWSFVVEDPETKKLTDFFSFYYLPSSVIGHQVHKTINAVYLFYYAVKESDEKAIKGRLQGLMKDALILAKLKNVDVFNCLDLLENKLFIDDLKFGPGDGFLNYYMYNWRCKGMGSDKVGVVML
;
A
#
# COMPACT_ATOMS: atom_id res chain seq x y z
N MET A 1 -60.85 -54.74 -13.13
CA MET A 1 -60.93 -53.43 -12.45
C MET A 1 -59.75 -52.60 -12.95
N ASP A 2 -59.59 -52.49 -14.27
CA ASP A 2 -60.39 -51.70 -15.26
C ASP A 2 -59.72 -50.33 -15.37
N GLU A 3 -58.92 -50.12 -16.43
CA GLU A 3 -59.25 -49.33 -17.65
C GLU A 3 -59.07 -47.81 -17.40
N GLN A 4 -58.45 -46.95 -18.22
CA GLN A 4 -58.07 -46.95 -19.64
C GLN A 4 -57.14 -45.74 -19.90
N GLU A 5 -56.35 -45.78 -20.97
CA GLU A 5 -55.56 -44.70 -21.58
C GLU A 5 -56.42 -43.64 -22.31
N HIS A 6 -55.98 -42.37 -22.38
CA HIS A 6 -55.58 -41.65 -23.61
C HIS A 6 -55.48 -40.11 -23.49
N ASP A 7 -54.59 -39.56 -24.31
CA ASP A 7 -54.20 -38.15 -24.56
C ASP A 7 -55.32 -37.14 -24.88
N HIS A 8 -55.08 -35.85 -24.61
CA HIS A 8 -55.07 -34.76 -25.63
C HIS A 8 -54.66 -33.37 -25.07
N VAL A 9 -54.05 -32.59 -25.97
CA VAL A 9 -53.45 -31.24 -25.89
C VAL A 9 -54.49 -30.09 -25.81
N PHE A 10 -54.22 -28.98 -25.07
CA PHE A 10 -54.49 -27.60 -25.53
C PHE A 10 -53.80 -26.49 -24.70
N ASP A 11 -53.38 -25.42 -25.40
CA ASP A 11 -52.73 -24.18 -24.98
C ASP A 11 -53.57 -23.26 -24.05
N GLY A 12 -52.91 -22.34 -23.33
CA GLY A 12 -53.59 -21.23 -22.65
C GLY A 12 -52.66 -20.27 -21.89
N GLU A 13 -52.34 -19.15 -22.53
CA GLU A 13 -51.62 -18.00 -21.96
C GLU A 13 -52.38 -17.31 -20.80
N GLY A 14 -51.64 -16.81 -19.81
CA GLY A 14 -51.86 -15.47 -19.25
C GLY A 14 -52.49 -15.35 -17.87
N GLU A 15 -51.68 -14.99 -16.86
CA GLU A 15 -52.09 -14.12 -15.75
C GLU A 15 -50.89 -13.28 -15.26
N GLY A 16 -50.59 -12.19 -15.98
CA GLY A 16 -49.66 -11.14 -15.52
C GLY A 16 -50.30 -10.32 -14.42
N SER A 17 -49.62 -10.24 -13.27
CA SER A 17 -50.16 -9.71 -12.02
C SER A 17 -50.65 -8.26 -12.11
N THR A 18 -51.69 -7.96 -11.34
CA THR A 18 -52.38 -6.68 -11.16
C THR A 18 -51.45 -5.48 -10.87
N ILE A 19 -50.19 -5.73 -10.52
CA ILE A 19 -49.14 -4.74 -10.22
C ILE A 19 -48.60 -4.08 -11.49
N ASP A 20 -48.47 -4.81 -12.61
CA ASP A 20 -47.96 -4.25 -13.87
C ASP A 20 -48.97 -3.30 -14.54
N LYS A 21 -50.27 -3.59 -14.38
CA LYS A 21 -51.35 -2.69 -14.81
C LYS A 21 -51.37 -1.38 -14.00
N MET A 22 -50.99 -1.41 -12.72
CA MET A 22 -50.87 -0.20 -11.90
C MET A 22 -49.65 0.65 -12.28
N ARG A 23 -48.50 0.01 -12.57
CA ARG A 23 -47.27 0.69 -12.97
C ARG A 23 -47.40 1.38 -14.33
N ALA A 24 -48.03 0.73 -15.32
CA ALA A 24 -48.33 1.33 -16.62
C ALA A 24 -49.30 2.53 -16.52
N LYS A 25 -50.23 2.52 -15.56
CA LYS A 25 -51.15 3.64 -15.30
C LYS A 25 -50.43 4.85 -14.68
N GLN A 26 -49.44 4.60 -13.82
CA GLN A 26 -48.58 5.63 -13.22
C GLN A 26 -47.67 6.30 -14.26
N GLU A 27 -47.05 5.52 -15.15
CA GLU A 27 -46.18 6.03 -16.22
C GLU A 27 -46.95 6.86 -17.25
N LYS A 28 -48.16 6.44 -17.64
CA LYS A 28 -49.05 7.24 -18.51
C LYS A 28 -49.47 8.56 -17.84
N LYS A 29 -49.66 8.58 -16.51
CA LYS A 29 -49.97 9.81 -15.76
C LYS A 29 -48.76 10.77 -15.70
N ASN A 30 -47.54 10.23 -15.57
CA ASN A 30 -46.31 11.02 -15.59
C ASN A 30 -45.99 11.58 -16.98
N MET A 31 -46.18 10.81 -18.06
CA MET A 31 -46.05 11.31 -19.43
C MET A 31 -47.09 12.40 -19.76
N LYS A 32 -48.34 12.28 -19.29
CA LYS A 32 -49.35 13.34 -19.45
C LYS A 32 -48.97 14.61 -18.69
N LYS A 33 -48.38 14.50 -17.48
CA LYS A 33 -47.84 15.66 -16.74
C LYS A 33 -46.65 16.31 -17.47
N ALA A 34 -45.74 15.51 -18.03
CA ALA A 34 -44.60 16.02 -18.81
C ALA A 34 -45.04 16.73 -20.10
N LYS A 35 -45.99 16.15 -20.84
CA LYS A 35 -46.60 16.81 -22.03
C LYS A 35 -47.38 18.08 -21.68
N LYS A 36 -48.10 18.12 -20.55
CA LYS A 36 -48.74 19.36 -20.07
C LYS A 36 -47.73 20.43 -19.65
N LYS A 37 -46.56 20.04 -19.12
CA LYS A 37 -45.49 20.98 -18.73
C LYS A 37 -44.74 21.51 -19.97
N ALA A 38 -44.52 20.68 -20.98
CA ALA A 38 -43.95 21.08 -22.27
C ALA A 38 -44.91 22.01 -23.07
N ALA A 39 -46.21 21.73 -23.08
CA ALA A 39 -47.22 22.57 -23.76
C ALA A 39 -47.48 23.92 -23.04
N LYS A 40 -47.10 24.05 -21.76
CA LYS A 40 -47.19 25.32 -21.02
C LYS A 40 -45.96 26.22 -21.22
N ILE A 41 -44.86 25.69 -21.75
CA ILE A 41 -43.64 26.43 -22.12
C ILE A 41 -43.77 27.02 -23.53
N SER A 42 -44.65 26.46 -24.37
CA SER A 42 -44.88 26.93 -25.75
C SER A 42 -45.97 28.01 -25.90
N ALA A 43 -46.50 28.57 -24.81
CA ALA A 43 -47.49 29.64 -24.86
C ALA A 43 -47.27 30.63 -23.72
N GLY A 44 -46.45 31.66 -23.99
CA GLY A 44 -46.24 32.82 -23.11
C GLY A 44 -44.86 32.87 -22.47
N GLY A 45 -43.84 33.29 -23.23
CA GLY A 45 -42.52 33.66 -22.70
C GLY A 45 -42.12 35.02 -23.26
N SER A 46 -41.93 36.01 -22.38
CA SER A 46 -41.51 37.37 -22.73
C SER A 46 -40.07 37.40 -23.23
N LYS A 47 -39.75 38.35 -24.13
CA LYS A 47 -38.44 38.54 -24.80
C LYS A 47 -37.22 38.54 -23.86
N ALA A 48 -37.39 38.96 -22.60
CA ALA A 48 -36.31 39.04 -21.62
C ALA A 48 -35.73 37.67 -21.19
N ASP A 49 -36.53 36.60 -21.17
CA ASP A 49 -36.04 35.27 -20.74
C ASP A 49 -35.30 34.53 -21.86
N LEU A 50 -35.57 34.88 -23.12
CA LEU A 50 -34.89 34.35 -24.30
C LEU A 50 -33.48 34.94 -24.46
N GLU A 51 -33.29 36.21 -24.10
CA GLU A 51 -31.99 36.88 -24.17
C GLU A 51 -31.03 36.38 -23.08
N ASP A 52 -31.50 36.14 -21.84
CA ASP A 52 -30.68 35.60 -20.75
C ASP A 52 -30.28 34.13 -21.00
N THR A 53 -31.16 33.34 -21.63
CA THR A 53 -30.85 31.96 -22.01
C THR A 53 -29.84 31.91 -23.16
N ALA A 54 -29.97 32.80 -24.16
CA ALA A 54 -29.02 32.89 -25.28
C ALA A 54 -27.64 33.40 -24.84
N ALA A 55 -27.57 34.34 -23.88
CA ALA A 55 -26.32 34.83 -23.31
C ALA A 55 -25.56 33.72 -22.55
N LYS A 56 -26.27 32.95 -21.71
CA LYS A 56 -25.68 31.80 -20.98
C LYS A 56 -25.22 30.69 -21.91
N GLN A 57 -25.92 30.47 -23.02
CA GLN A 57 -25.54 29.45 -24.01
C GLN A 57 -24.33 29.88 -24.85
N LYS A 58 -24.19 31.17 -25.16
CA LYS A 58 -22.97 31.74 -25.76
C LYS A 58 -21.78 31.68 -24.81
N GLU A 59 -21.96 32.01 -23.53
CA GLU A 59 -20.90 31.96 -22.52
C GLU A 59 -20.42 30.51 -22.29
N LEU A 60 -21.35 29.54 -22.31
CA LEU A 60 -21.02 28.12 -22.21
C LEU A 60 -20.30 27.62 -23.48
N GLN A 61 -20.72 28.06 -24.68
CA GLN A 61 -20.02 27.74 -25.93
C GLN A 61 -18.62 28.36 -26.00
N GLU A 62 -18.43 29.58 -25.50
CA GLU A 62 -17.10 30.19 -25.39
C GLU A 62 -16.22 29.48 -24.36
N LYS A 63 -16.76 29.07 -23.21
CA LYS A 63 -16.02 28.26 -22.23
C LYS A 63 -15.65 26.89 -22.78
N VAL A 64 -16.53 26.22 -23.52
CA VAL A 64 -16.24 24.95 -24.19
C VAL A 64 -15.21 25.15 -25.31
N ARG A 65 -15.29 26.23 -26.09
CA ARG A 65 -14.31 26.56 -27.13
C ARG A 65 -12.93 26.91 -26.53
N MET A 66 -12.89 27.60 -25.40
CA MET A 66 -11.64 27.85 -24.66
C MET A 66 -11.05 26.57 -24.08
N LEU A 67 -11.89 25.63 -23.59
CA LEU A 67 -11.44 24.32 -23.12
C LEU A 67 -10.90 23.45 -24.27
N VAL A 68 -11.57 23.44 -25.41
CA VAL A 68 -11.15 22.71 -26.61
C VAL A 68 -9.87 23.31 -27.20
N ASN A 69 -9.70 24.63 -27.19
CA ASN A 69 -8.44 25.28 -27.58
C ASN A 69 -7.31 25.03 -26.56
N GLN A 70 -7.61 24.94 -25.26
CA GLN A 70 -6.61 24.54 -24.24
C GLN A 70 -6.20 23.06 -24.37
N LEU A 71 -7.10 22.20 -24.84
CA LEU A 71 -6.80 20.80 -25.14
C LEU A 71 -5.99 20.65 -26.44
N ALA A 72 -6.31 21.42 -27.48
CA ALA A 72 -5.57 21.42 -28.75
C ALA A 72 -4.14 21.99 -28.61
N ILE A 73 -3.90 22.94 -27.70
CA ILE A 73 -2.55 23.43 -27.38
C ILE A 73 -1.76 22.41 -26.55
N ARG A 74 -2.43 21.52 -25.81
CA ARG A 74 -1.79 20.43 -25.05
C ARG A 74 -1.38 19.25 -25.93
N GLU A 75 -2.13 18.97 -27.00
CA GLU A 75 -1.79 17.95 -28.00
C GLU A 75 -0.70 18.42 -28.99
N ALA A 76 -0.51 19.73 -29.20
CA ALA A 76 0.53 20.25 -30.11
C ALA A 76 1.92 20.46 -29.46
N ILE A 77 2.09 20.21 -28.15
CA ILE A 77 3.38 20.36 -27.43
C ILE A 77 3.93 19.00 -26.95
N GLN A 78 3.24 17.88 -27.21
CA GLN A 78 3.75 16.54 -26.87
C GLN A 78 4.26 15.80 -28.11
N PRO A 79 5.57 15.51 -28.21
CA PRO A 79 6.07 14.54 -29.18
C PRO A 79 5.64 13.11 -28.77
N PRO A 80 5.58 12.16 -29.73
CA PRO A 80 5.19 10.77 -29.47
C PRO A 80 6.13 10.09 -28.45
N PRO A 81 5.71 8.98 -27.81
CA PRO A 81 6.50 8.29 -26.80
C PRO A 81 7.74 7.68 -27.47
N SER A 82 8.83 8.45 -27.48
CA SER A 82 10.15 7.90 -27.75
C SER A 82 10.62 7.16 -26.50
N ALA A 83 11.10 5.94 -26.73
CA ALA A 83 11.87 5.17 -25.77
C ALA A 83 13.15 5.94 -25.40
N SER A 84 13.05 6.89 -24.46
CA SER A 84 14.21 7.61 -23.90
C SER A 84 13.86 8.46 -22.67
N SER A 85 13.04 7.96 -21.74
CA SER A 85 13.00 8.51 -20.38
C SER A 85 13.75 7.60 -19.41
N SER A 86 15.04 7.42 -19.69
CA SER A 86 16.01 7.23 -18.60
C SER A 86 15.73 8.31 -17.56
N GLN A 87 15.20 7.91 -16.40
CA GLN A 87 15.11 8.74 -15.20
C GLN A 87 16.52 9.26 -14.92
N LYS A 88 16.85 10.45 -15.45
CA LYS A 88 18.17 11.05 -15.30
C LYS A 88 18.43 11.17 -13.80
N GLN A 89 19.47 10.46 -13.33
CA GLN A 89 20.11 10.69 -12.05
C GLN A 89 20.30 12.20 -11.91
N LYS A 90 19.58 12.83 -10.97
CA LYS A 90 19.88 14.21 -10.62
C LYS A 90 21.19 14.20 -9.87
N ASP A 91 22.15 14.99 -10.36
CA ASP A 91 23.46 15.17 -9.73
C ASP A 91 23.32 15.51 -8.23
N MET A 92 24.24 15.00 -7.39
CA MET A 92 24.28 15.18 -5.93
C MET A 92 24.20 16.66 -5.52
N SER A 93 24.70 17.56 -6.37
CA SER A 93 24.63 19.01 -6.21
C SER A 93 23.20 19.55 -6.05
N SER A 94 22.20 18.81 -6.52
CA SER A 94 20.78 19.13 -6.37
C SER A 94 20.18 18.75 -5.00
N HIS A 95 20.79 17.82 -4.27
CA HIS A 95 20.32 17.30 -2.98
C HIS A 95 21.11 17.86 -1.79
N LYS A 96 20.96 19.18 -1.53
CA LYS A 96 21.71 19.92 -0.48
C LYS A 96 21.71 19.31 0.93
N PHE A 97 20.68 18.55 1.30
CA PHE A 97 20.63 17.87 2.60
C PHE A 97 21.42 16.55 2.56
N TRP A 98 21.06 15.65 1.64
CA TRP A 98 21.67 14.32 1.54
C TRP A 98 23.16 14.35 1.20
N SER A 99 23.63 15.41 0.52
CA SER A 99 25.06 15.63 0.28
C SER A 99 25.89 15.82 1.56
N THR A 100 25.26 16.07 2.71
CA THR A 100 25.91 16.26 4.02
C THR A 100 25.70 15.08 4.96
N GLN A 101 25.01 14.03 4.51
CA GLN A 101 24.69 12.88 5.34
C GLN A 101 25.64 11.72 5.04
N PRO A 102 25.88 10.80 6.00
CA PRO A 102 26.69 9.60 5.79
C PRO A 102 25.92 8.58 4.95
N VAL A 103 25.79 8.85 3.65
CA VAL A 103 25.19 7.97 2.65
C VAL A 103 26.10 7.88 1.43
N PRO A 104 26.17 6.72 0.74
CA PRO A 104 27.04 6.60 -0.43
C PRO A 104 26.63 7.57 -1.55
N LYS A 105 27.61 8.09 -2.28
CA LYS A 105 27.34 8.97 -3.43
C LYS A 105 26.88 8.12 -4.62
N HIS A 106 26.12 8.73 -5.55
CA HIS A 106 25.62 8.01 -6.74
C HIS A 106 26.73 7.31 -7.54
N ASP A 107 27.84 8.02 -7.77
CA ASP A 107 28.97 7.57 -8.58
C ASP A 107 30.02 6.77 -7.79
N GLU A 108 29.77 6.51 -6.51
CA GLU A 108 30.68 5.74 -5.66
C GLU A 108 30.61 4.24 -6.00
N THR A 109 31.77 3.66 -6.29
CA THR A 109 31.97 2.21 -6.40
C THR A 109 32.34 1.67 -5.03
N ILE A 110 31.54 0.75 -4.50
CA ILE A 110 31.72 0.18 -3.17
C ILE A 110 32.38 -1.20 -3.30
N GLU A 111 33.62 -1.31 -2.85
CA GLU A 111 34.39 -2.56 -2.89
C GLU A 111 34.22 -3.38 -1.61
N GLU A 112 34.15 -2.70 -0.46
CA GLU A 112 34.02 -3.27 0.88
C GLU A 112 32.78 -2.72 1.60
N ASP A 113 32.16 -3.58 2.41
CA ASP A 113 30.99 -3.25 3.22
C ASP A 113 31.42 -2.69 4.58
N GLY A 114 30.74 -1.66 5.09
CA GLY A 114 31.05 -1.11 6.41
C GLY A 114 30.41 0.23 6.74
N PRO A 115 30.66 0.78 7.93
CA PRO A 115 30.19 2.10 8.30
C PRO A 115 30.84 3.20 7.46
N ILE A 116 30.11 4.30 7.22
CA ILE A 116 30.65 5.42 6.42
C ILE A 116 31.46 6.36 7.31
N GLU A 117 30.90 6.69 8.47
CA GLU A 117 31.52 7.45 9.55
C GLU A 117 31.66 6.54 10.79
N PRO A 118 32.74 6.69 11.56
CA PRO A 118 32.90 5.95 12.81
C PRO A 118 31.86 6.40 13.85
N ASP A 119 31.54 5.50 14.78
CA ASP A 119 30.64 5.78 15.87
C ASP A 119 31.12 6.98 16.69
N THR A 120 30.21 7.93 16.91
CA THR A 120 30.55 9.14 17.67
C THR A 120 30.60 8.81 19.17
N PRO A 121 31.69 9.15 19.89
CA PRO A 121 31.77 8.98 21.33
C PRO A 121 30.61 9.64 22.07
N TYR A 122 30.08 8.99 23.11
CA TYR A 122 28.84 9.44 23.78
C TYR A 122 28.89 10.88 24.27
N ASP A 123 30.04 11.33 24.78
CA ASP A 123 30.30 12.69 25.26
C ASP A 123 30.23 13.75 24.14
N GLN A 124 30.51 13.37 22.90
CA GLN A 124 30.46 14.24 21.73
C GLN A 124 29.06 14.31 21.09
N ILE A 125 28.13 13.42 21.50
CA ILE A 125 26.76 13.42 21.00
C ILE A 125 25.95 14.53 21.67
N ARG A 126 25.36 15.40 20.85
CA ARG A 126 24.46 16.49 21.28
C ARG A 126 23.33 15.95 22.18
N LYS A 127 23.31 16.40 23.44
CA LYS A 127 22.29 16.01 24.44
C LYS A 127 20.96 16.75 24.27
N GLU A 128 21.02 18.02 23.90
CA GLU A 128 19.83 18.83 23.68
C GLU A 128 19.19 18.60 22.31
N PRO A 129 17.85 18.64 22.20
CA PRO A 129 17.16 18.56 20.91
C PRO A 129 17.63 19.63 19.91
N TYR A 130 17.47 19.37 18.62
CA TYR A 130 17.68 20.39 17.60
C TYR A 130 16.70 21.56 17.77
N VAL A 131 17.16 22.79 17.48
CA VAL A 131 16.32 23.98 17.66
C VAL A 131 15.22 24.00 16.59
N LEU A 132 13.98 24.18 17.05
CA LEU A 132 12.82 24.48 16.21
C LEU A 132 12.51 25.98 16.23
N PRO A 133 11.83 26.53 15.20
CA PRO A 133 11.23 27.85 15.29
C PRO A 133 10.27 27.93 16.50
N LYS A 134 10.13 29.12 17.10
CA LYS A 134 9.39 29.32 18.37
C LYS A 134 7.92 28.89 18.30
N GLU A 135 7.36 28.86 17.09
CA GLU A 135 5.99 28.44 16.79
C GLU A 135 5.80 26.92 16.86
N PHE A 136 6.89 26.16 16.99
CA PHE A 136 6.87 24.70 17.05
C PHE A 136 7.60 24.16 18.28
N GLU A 137 7.18 23.00 18.71
CA GLU A 137 7.79 22.26 19.81
C GLU A 137 7.91 20.78 19.48
N TRP A 138 8.95 20.14 20.01
CA TRP A 138 9.12 18.70 19.92
C TRP A 138 8.12 18.01 20.86
N VAL A 139 7.57 16.90 20.40
CA VAL A 139 6.80 15.98 21.22
C VAL A 139 7.29 14.56 20.99
N THR A 140 7.21 13.73 22.02
CA THR A 140 7.39 12.29 21.91
C THR A 140 6.01 11.67 22.08
N LEU A 141 5.50 10.99 21.06
CA LEU A 141 4.14 10.45 21.10
C LEU A 141 4.09 9.15 21.92
N GLU A 142 3.04 9.01 22.73
CA GLU A 142 2.71 7.81 23.49
C GLU A 142 1.51 7.10 22.82
N LEU A 143 1.78 6.03 22.07
CA LEU A 143 0.76 5.34 21.29
C LEU A 143 -0.23 4.52 22.14
N ASN A 144 0.06 4.33 23.43
CA ASN A 144 -0.89 3.79 24.39
C ASN A 144 -1.94 4.83 24.84
N ASN A 145 -1.68 6.12 24.60
CA ASN A 145 -2.67 7.17 24.77
C ASN A 145 -3.53 7.28 23.50
N GLU A 146 -4.82 6.98 23.61
CA GLU A 146 -5.75 6.97 22.47
C GLU A 146 -5.87 8.34 21.79
N SER A 147 -5.74 9.44 22.53
CA SER A 147 -5.79 10.79 21.94
C SER A 147 -4.60 11.01 21.01
N GLU A 148 -3.40 10.63 21.46
CA GLU A 148 -2.17 10.82 20.68
C GLU A 148 -2.09 9.87 19.48
N LEU A 149 -2.58 8.64 19.65
CA LEU A 149 -2.74 7.70 18.54
C LEU A 149 -3.70 8.24 17.48
N ASN A 150 -4.84 8.81 17.90
CA ASN A 150 -5.81 9.40 16.99
C ASN A 150 -5.27 10.65 16.28
N GLU A 151 -4.44 11.45 16.95
CA GLU A 151 -3.71 12.56 16.33
C GLU A 151 -2.76 12.07 15.24
N LEU A 152 -1.97 11.02 15.52
CA LEU A 152 -1.06 10.42 14.55
C LEU A 152 -1.81 9.84 13.35
N TYR A 153 -2.86 9.06 13.62
CA TYR A 153 -3.76 8.55 12.59
C TYR A 153 -4.27 9.68 11.69
N THR A 154 -4.80 10.74 12.30
CA THR A 154 -5.34 11.90 11.57
C THR A 154 -4.26 12.61 10.73
N LEU A 155 -3.04 12.72 11.25
CA LEU A 155 -1.92 13.30 10.51
C LEU A 155 -1.61 12.44 9.28
N LEU A 156 -1.41 11.14 9.46
CA LEU A 156 -1.02 10.22 8.40
C LEU A 156 -2.09 10.10 7.32
N THR A 157 -3.34 9.83 7.70
CA THR A 157 -4.48 9.67 6.79
C THR A 157 -4.71 10.91 5.93
N ASN A 158 -4.37 12.11 6.41
CA ASN A 158 -4.55 13.34 5.65
C ASN A 158 -3.30 13.85 4.91
N ASN A 159 -2.09 13.36 5.26
CA ASN A 159 -0.85 14.00 4.83
C ASN A 159 0.32 13.04 4.49
N TYR A 160 0.19 11.72 4.60
CA TYR A 160 1.31 10.82 4.35
C TYR A 160 1.48 10.50 2.86
N VAL A 161 0.82 9.47 2.37
CA VAL A 161 0.92 9.02 0.97
C VAL A 161 -0.42 9.15 0.28
N GLU A 162 -0.41 9.82 -0.86
CA GLU A 162 -1.50 9.86 -1.82
C GLU A 162 -0.97 9.26 -3.12
N ASP A 163 -1.83 8.59 -3.87
CA ASP A 163 -1.55 8.30 -5.28
C ASP A 163 -1.42 9.60 -6.07
N ASP A 164 -0.80 9.54 -7.25
CA ASP A 164 -0.51 10.72 -8.08
C ASP A 164 -1.79 11.50 -8.47
N ASP A 165 -2.93 10.80 -8.52
CA ASP A 165 -4.26 11.36 -8.81
C ASP A 165 -5.05 11.78 -7.55
N ALA A 166 -4.48 11.57 -6.35
CA ALA A 166 -5.09 11.82 -5.04
C ALA A 166 -6.49 11.21 -4.85
N MET A 167 -6.74 10.04 -5.46
CA MET A 167 -7.99 9.29 -5.34
C MET A 167 -8.01 8.37 -4.12
N PHE A 168 -6.83 7.92 -3.66
CA PHE A 168 -6.65 6.95 -2.60
C PHE A 168 -5.68 7.46 -1.52
N ARG A 169 -6.00 7.15 -0.27
CA ARG A 169 -5.10 7.38 0.88
C ARG A 169 -4.99 6.14 1.71
N PHE A 170 -3.78 5.78 2.13
CA PHE A 170 -3.61 4.70 3.09
C PHE A 170 -4.32 5.04 4.40
N ASP A 171 -5.04 4.05 4.90
CA ASP A 171 -5.84 4.11 6.12
C ASP A 171 -5.18 3.21 7.18
N TYR A 172 -4.14 3.75 7.80
CA TYR A 172 -3.38 3.07 8.84
C TYR A 172 -4.18 3.04 10.14
N SER A 173 -4.88 1.94 10.42
CA SER A 173 -5.68 1.82 11.65
C SER A 173 -4.82 2.00 12.91
N GLY A 174 -5.44 2.43 14.02
CA GLY A 174 -4.74 2.54 15.31
C GLY A 174 -4.07 1.22 15.74
N ASP A 175 -4.72 0.08 15.47
CA ASP A 175 -4.17 -1.25 15.75
C ASP A 175 -2.96 -1.60 14.88
N PHE A 176 -2.96 -1.14 13.62
CA PHE A 176 -1.82 -1.28 12.71
C PHE A 176 -0.66 -0.41 13.18
N LEU A 177 -0.92 0.86 13.54
CA LEU A 177 0.12 1.76 14.03
C LEU A 177 0.77 1.24 15.32
N LYS A 178 -0.02 0.73 16.26
CA LYS A 178 0.52 0.06 17.46
C LYS A 178 1.38 -1.13 17.11
N TRP A 179 0.90 -1.98 16.19
CA TRP A 179 1.66 -3.15 15.73
C TRP A 179 2.98 -2.76 15.04
N ALA A 180 2.96 -1.77 14.14
CA ALA A 180 4.14 -1.34 13.40
C ALA A 180 5.15 -0.56 14.26
N LEU A 181 4.69 0.20 15.26
CA LEU A 181 5.52 1.15 16.00
C LEU A 181 5.94 0.68 17.39
N GLN A 182 5.37 -0.41 17.90
CA GLN A 182 5.67 -0.94 19.24
C GLN A 182 6.18 -2.41 19.22
N PRO A 183 7.15 -2.78 18.35
CA PRO A 183 7.77 -4.11 18.45
C PRO A 183 8.59 -4.28 19.74
N PRO A 184 8.93 -5.52 20.14
CA PRO A 184 9.81 -5.76 21.28
C PRO A 184 11.08 -4.90 21.22
N GLY A 185 11.40 -4.22 22.31
CA GLY A 185 12.55 -3.31 22.40
C GLY A 185 12.32 -1.89 21.86
N TYR A 186 11.13 -1.55 21.36
CA TYR A 186 10.86 -0.19 20.89
C TYR A 186 11.12 0.87 21.96
N LEU A 187 11.63 2.02 21.52
CA LEU A 187 11.86 3.17 22.39
C LEU A 187 10.86 4.26 22.06
N LYS A 188 10.06 4.67 23.06
CA LYS A 188 9.11 5.78 22.94
C LYS A 188 9.78 7.04 22.38
N THR A 189 11.01 7.30 22.79
CA THR A 189 11.81 8.44 22.32
C THR A 189 12.02 8.46 20.81
N TRP A 190 11.86 7.34 20.10
CA TRP A 190 11.96 7.29 18.63
C TRP A 190 10.63 7.58 17.92
N HIS A 191 9.53 7.81 18.63
CA HIS A 191 8.27 8.32 18.08
C HIS A 191 8.27 9.85 18.12
N VAL A 192 9.00 10.46 17.19
CA VAL A 192 9.29 11.91 17.20
C VAL A 192 8.21 12.68 16.46
N GLY A 193 7.50 13.56 17.16
CA GLY A 193 6.50 14.46 16.61
C GLY A 193 6.89 15.93 16.71
N VAL A 194 6.25 16.77 15.91
CA VAL A 194 6.31 18.23 16.01
C VAL A 194 4.90 18.78 16.16
N ARG A 195 4.67 19.58 17.20
CA ARG A 195 3.41 20.30 17.45
C ARG A 195 3.60 21.79 17.21
N VAL A 196 2.50 22.46 16.85
CA VAL A 196 2.45 23.93 16.86
C VAL A 196 2.25 24.39 18.31
N SER A 197 3.15 25.24 18.82
CA SER A 197 3.17 25.64 20.23
C SER A 197 1.86 26.31 20.68
N ALA A 198 1.23 27.09 19.78
CA ALA A 198 0.03 27.89 20.08
C ALA A 198 -1.26 27.07 20.24
N ASN A 199 -1.42 25.97 19.49
CA ASN A 199 -2.66 25.18 19.48
C ASN A 199 -2.44 23.68 19.71
N LYS A 200 -1.20 23.27 19.97
CA LYS A 200 -0.77 21.89 20.23
C LYS A 200 -1.08 20.88 19.11
N ARG A 201 -1.43 21.35 17.91
CA ARG A 201 -1.74 20.48 16.77
C ARG A 201 -0.48 19.78 16.27
N LEU A 202 -0.53 18.46 16.12
CA LEU A 202 0.51 17.66 15.49
C LEU A 202 0.61 17.99 13.98
N VAL A 203 1.81 18.32 13.51
CA VAL A 203 2.06 18.76 12.13
C VAL A 203 3.18 18.00 11.43
N ALA A 204 3.97 17.22 12.16
CA ALA A 204 4.90 16.28 11.57
C ALA A 204 5.22 15.11 12.51
N PHE A 205 5.66 14.01 11.93
CA PHE A 205 6.02 12.79 12.62
C PHE A 205 7.13 12.05 11.88
N VAL A 206 7.98 11.36 12.61
CA VAL A 206 8.90 10.32 12.12
C VAL A 206 9.06 9.27 13.20
N SER A 207 9.16 8.01 12.81
CA SER A 207 9.33 6.91 13.73
C SER A 207 10.61 6.11 13.45
N GLY A 208 11.13 5.50 14.51
CA GLY A 208 12.19 4.50 14.46
C GLY A 208 11.83 3.31 15.33
N ILE A 209 12.18 2.11 14.90
CA ILE A 209 12.08 0.87 15.67
C ILE A 209 13.42 0.12 15.61
N PRO A 210 13.77 -0.67 16.65
CA PRO A 210 14.99 -1.46 16.60
C PRO A 210 14.80 -2.61 15.61
N ALA A 211 15.84 -2.91 14.82
CA ALA A 211 15.86 -4.05 13.93
C ALA A 211 17.26 -4.66 13.87
N ASP A 212 17.32 -5.98 13.88
CA ASP A 212 18.52 -6.73 13.60
C ASP A 212 18.51 -7.16 12.14
N ILE A 213 19.44 -6.61 11.36
CA ILE A 213 19.50 -6.82 9.92
C ILE A 213 20.84 -7.46 9.56
N ARG A 214 20.80 -8.51 8.74
CA ARG A 214 21.98 -9.07 8.09
C ARG A 214 22.11 -8.51 6.68
N ILE A 215 23.25 -7.89 6.39
CA ILE A 215 23.64 -7.37 5.08
C ILE A 215 24.89 -8.12 4.63
N TYR A 216 24.77 -8.93 3.58
CA TYR A 216 25.78 -9.91 3.17
C TYR A 216 26.20 -10.78 4.36
N ASN A 217 27.44 -10.60 4.83
CA ASN A 217 28.05 -11.33 5.94
C ASN A 217 28.06 -10.52 7.24
N SER A 218 27.57 -9.28 7.23
CA SER A 218 27.57 -8.37 8.38
C SER A 218 26.23 -8.37 9.09
N HIS A 219 26.24 -8.55 10.41
CA HIS A 219 25.07 -8.38 11.26
C HIS A 219 25.08 -6.98 11.86
N GLN A 220 23.97 -6.25 11.72
CA GLN A 220 23.84 -4.88 12.18
C GLN A 220 22.60 -4.76 13.07
N HIS A 221 22.81 -4.30 14.29
CA HIS A 221 21.72 -3.83 15.14
C HIS A 221 21.51 -2.34 14.85
N LEU A 222 20.40 -2.02 14.19
CA LEU A 222 20.15 -0.70 13.61
C LEU A 222 18.73 -0.22 13.87
N VAL A 223 18.42 1.01 13.46
CA VAL A 223 17.05 1.55 13.52
C VAL A 223 16.36 1.44 12.17
N GLU A 224 15.19 0.82 12.09
CA GLU A 224 14.31 0.92 10.93
C GLU A 224 13.48 2.20 11.03
N ILE A 225 13.61 3.09 10.03
CA ILE A 225 12.92 4.38 9.99
C ILE A 225 11.73 4.29 9.05
N ASN A 226 10.56 4.66 9.55
CA ASN A 226 9.33 4.72 8.76
C ASN A 226 8.42 5.88 9.23
N PHE A 227 7.29 6.09 8.53
CA PHE A 227 6.25 7.06 8.85
C PHE A 227 6.71 8.53 8.89
N LEU A 228 7.72 8.89 8.09
CA LEU A 228 8.14 10.29 7.92
C LEU A 228 7.02 11.10 7.23
N CYS A 229 6.23 11.82 8.02
CA CYS A 229 5.10 12.60 7.54
C CYS A 229 5.26 14.06 7.93
N VAL A 230 5.09 14.96 6.95
CA VAL A 230 4.99 16.40 7.19
C VAL A 230 3.66 16.88 6.61
N HIS A 231 2.90 17.61 7.42
CA HIS A 231 1.65 18.23 7.02
C HIS A 231 1.81 19.00 5.71
N LYS A 232 0.89 18.84 4.75
CA LYS A 232 1.04 19.32 3.36
C LYS A 232 1.47 20.79 3.25
N LYS A 233 0.87 21.65 4.09
CA LYS A 233 1.16 23.10 4.16
C LYS A 233 2.61 23.44 4.55
N LEU A 234 3.36 22.50 5.13
CA LEU A 234 4.72 22.70 5.65
C LEU A 234 5.81 21.97 4.84
N ARG A 235 5.45 21.18 3.80
CA ARG A 235 6.42 20.35 3.05
C ARG A 235 7.55 21.16 2.40
N SER A 236 7.29 22.38 1.94
CA SER A 236 8.30 23.26 1.33
C SER A 236 9.16 24.04 2.34
N LYS A 237 8.97 23.83 3.65
CA LYS A 237 9.66 24.57 4.72
C LYS A 237 10.88 23.84 5.30
N ARG A 238 11.34 22.76 4.65
CA ARG A 238 12.52 21.97 5.06
C ARG A 238 12.43 21.40 6.48
N LEU A 239 11.23 21.06 6.94
CA LEU A 239 11.02 20.42 8.24
C LEU A 239 11.52 18.97 8.28
N ALA A 240 11.41 18.24 7.16
CA ALA A 240 11.86 16.84 7.07
C ALA A 240 13.37 16.65 7.39
N PRO A 241 14.31 17.45 6.84
CA PRO A 241 15.70 17.44 7.29
C PRO A 241 15.91 17.60 8.80
N VAL A 242 15.11 18.44 9.45
CA VAL A 242 15.23 18.68 10.90
C VAL A 242 14.72 17.48 11.69
N LEU A 243 13.63 16.86 11.25
CA LEU A 243 13.12 15.59 11.81
C LEU A 243 14.15 14.47 11.71
N ILE A 244 14.77 14.30 10.53
CA ILE A 244 15.80 13.29 10.30
C ILE A 244 16.98 13.53 11.26
N LYS A 245 17.48 14.76 11.37
CA LYS A 245 18.57 15.08 12.31
C LYS A 245 18.21 14.78 13.77
N GLU A 246 16.97 15.07 14.19
CA GLU A 246 16.54 14.81 15.56
C GLU A 246 16.38 13.31 15.84
N ILE A 247 15.78 12.52 14.94
CA ILE A 247 15.68 11.07 15.15
C ILE A 247 17.05 10.39 15.10
N THR A 248 17.96 10.83 14.21
CA THR A 248 19.37 10.38 14.19
C THR A 248 20.05 10.68 15.52
N ARG A 249 19.90 11.90 16.07
CA ARG A 249 20.44 12.26 17.38
C ARG A 249 19.92 11.35 18.49
N ARG A 250 18.61 11.05 18.51
CA ARG A 250 17.99 10.16 19.49
C ARG A 250 18.45 8.70 19.33
N SER A 251 18.75 8.26 18.11
CA SER A 251 19.37 6.95 17.83
C SER A 251 20.80 6.90 18.36
N HIS A 252 21.62 7.90 18.04
CA HIS A 252 23.01 7.97 18.48
C HIS A 252 23.12 8.00 20.01
N LEU A 253 22.20 8.67 20.70
CA LEU A 253 22.14 8.65 22.17
C LEU A 253 21.92 7.25 22.78
N GLN A 254 21.39 6.31 22.00
CA GLN A 254 21.23 4.90 22.37
C GLN A 254 22.40 4.03 21.89
N GLY A 255 23.44 4.64 21.30
CA GLY A 255 24.60 3.93 20.76
C GLY A 255 24.35 3.26 19.40
N ILE A 256 23.30 3.63 18.68
CA ILE A 256 22.97 3.06 17.36
C ILE A 256 23.16 4.12 16.29
N PHE A 257 24.04 3.85 15.32
CA PHE A 257 24.51 4.83 14.33
C PHE A 257 24.08 4.52 12.89
N GLN A 258 23.48 3.36 12.67
CA GLN A 258 23.01 2.91 11.37
C GLN A 258 21.48 2.84 11.35
N ALA A 259 20.91 2.98 10.15
CA ALA A 259 19.48 2.81 9.96
C ALA A 259 19.14 2.20 8.60
N VAL A 260 17.99 1.57 8.49
CA VAL A 260 17.36 1.16 7.22
C VAL A 260 16.13 2.01 6.97
N TYR A 261 15.91 2.39 5.72
CA TYR A 261 14.70 3.10 5.31
C TYR A 261 14.38 2.85 3.85
N THR A 262 13.12 3.07 3.48
CA THR A 262 12.67 2.99 2.09
C THR A 262 12.01 4.28 1.64
N ALA A 263 12.10 4.56 0.34
CA ALA A 263 11.38 5.67 -0.27
C ALA A 263 10.97 5.37 -1.71
N GLY A 264 9.78 5.85 -2.10
CA GLY A 264 9.34 5.81 -3.50
C GLY A 264 10.10 6.79 -4.41
N VAL A 265 10.64 7.87 -3.82
CA VAL A 265 11.55 8.80 -4.52
C VAL A 265 12.97 8.24 -4.53
N VAL A 266 13.71 8.55 -5.59
CA VAL A 266 15.13 8.18 -5.70
C VAL A 266 15.97 9.17 -4.90
N LEU A 267 16.76 8.64 -3.96
CA LEU A 267 17.74 9.34 -3.14
C LEU A 267 19.14 8.75 -3.39
N PRO A 268 20.22 9.44 -3.02
CA PRO A 268 21.57 8.89 -3.10
C PRO A 268 21.89 7.97 -1.90
N LYS A 269 22.43 6.76 -2.07
CA LYS A 269 22.34 5.83 -3.22
C LYS A 269 21.54 4.60 -2.76
N PRO A 270 20.55 4.12 -3.53
CA PRO A 270 19.78 2.95 -3.13
C PRO A 270 20.63 1.68 -3.19
N ILE A 271 20.49 0.80 -2.21
CA ILE A 271 21.14 -0.52 -2.19
C ILE A 271 20.36 -1.54 -3.03
N SER A 272 19.05 -1.34 -3.19
CA SER A 272 18.18 -2.15 -4.04
C SER A 272 16.93 -1.37 -4.42
N LYS A 273 16.24 -1.84 -5.47
CA LYS A 273 15.00 -1.26 -5.98
C LYS A 273 14.02 -2.38 -6.29
N ALA A 274 12.87 -2.35 -5.65
CA ALA A 274 11.77 -3.27 -5.86
C ALA A 274 10.59 -2.58 -6.54
N ARG A 275 9.77 -3.34 -7.26
CA ARG A 275 8.56 -2.87 -7.94
C ARG A 275 7.33 -3.45 -7.28
N TYR A 276 6.27 -2.65 -7.13
CA TYR A 276 4.98 -3.14 -6.67
C TYR A 276 4.26 -3.95 -7.75
N TYR A 277 3.52 -4.95 -7.29
CA TYR A 277 2.67 -5.82 -8.10
C TYR A 277 1.31 -6.00 -7.42
N HIS A 278 0.26 -6.08 -8.22
CA HIS A 278 -1.12 -6.08 -7.75
C HIS A 278 -1.91 -7.25 -8.34
N ARG A 279 -2.59 -8.02 -7.48
CA ARG A 279 -3.48 -9.09 -7.87
C ARG A 279 -4.92 -8.75 -7.49
N SER A 280 -5.76 -8.52 -8.49
CA SER A 280 -7.17 -8.14 -8.27
C SER A 280 -8.02 -9.30 -7.76
N LEU A 281 -8.55 -9.19 -6.54
CA LEU A 281 -9.49 -10.15 -5.95
C LEU A 281 -10.95 -9.75 -6.22
N ASN A 282 -11.20 -8.45 -6.38
CA ASN A 282 -12.50 -7.87 -6.72
C ASN A 282 -12.42 -6.90 -7.92
N PRO A 283 -12.29 -7.41 -9.16
CA PRO A 283 -12.08 -6.56 -10.35
C PRO A 283 -13.18 -5.54 -10.58
N LYS A 284 -14.43 -5.87 -10.23
CA LYS A 284 -15.57 -4.96 -10.37
C LYS A 284 -15.36 -3.71 -9.51
N LYS A 285 -15.16 -3.89 -8.20
CA LYS A 285 -14.96 -2.76 -7.29
C LYS A 285 -13.71 -1.94 -7.62
N LEU A 286 -12.61 -2.60 -8.00
CA LEU A 286 -11.37 -1.90 -8.36
C LEU A 286 -11.52 -1.06 -9.64
N ILE A 287 -12.33 -1.50 -10.61
CA ILE A 287 -12.65 -0.70 -11.80
C ILE A 287 -13.61 0.43 -11.45
N ASP A 288 -14.68 0.15 -10.69
CA ASP A 288 -15.68 1.14 -10.29
C ASP A 288 -15.06 2.30 -9.49
N THR A 289 -14.00 2.02 -8.73
CA THR A 289 -13.25 3.02 -7.94
C THR A 289 -12.09 3.67 -8.68
N ASN A 290 -11.82 3.32 -9.93
CA ASN A 290 -10.65 3.73 -10.74
C ASN A 290 -9.28 3.28 -10.21
N PHE A 291 -9.23 2.34 -9.27
CA PHE A 291 -7.96 1.73 -8.82
C PHE A 291 -7.30 0.94 -9.95
N SER A 292 -8.10 0.31 -10.81
CA SER A 292 -7.63 -0.39 -12.01
C SER A 292 -8.48 0.01 -13.20
N ARG A 293 -7.91 -0.04 -14.41
CA ARG A 293 -8.63 0.26 -15.65
C ARG A 293 -8.98 -1.04 -16.37
N LEU A 294 -10.13 -1.05 -17.04
CA LEU A 294 -10.50 -2.15 -17.93
C LEU A 294 -9.56 -2.12 -19.14
N PRO A 295 -8.79 -3.20 -19.42
CA PRO A 295 -7.90 -3.24 -20.57
C PRO A 295 -8.69 -3.10 -21.89
N PRO A 296 -8.11 -2.48 -22.92
CA PRO A 296 -8.70 -2.47 -24.26
C PRO A 296 -9.05 -3.88 -24.72
N ASN A 297 -10.14 -4.02 -25.47
CA ASN A 297 -10.60 -5.30 -26.04
C ASN A 297 -10.96 -6.40 -25.02
N THR A 298 -11.25 -6.03 -23.76
CA THR A 298 -11.73 -6.96 -22.72
C THR A 298 -13.03 -6.45 -22.12
N THR A 299 -13.93 -7.36 -21.76
CA THR A 299 -15.15 -7.04 -21.00
C THR A 299 -14.94 -7.30 -19.51
N LEU A 300 -15.71 -6.61 -18.65
CA LEU A 300 -15.66 -6.83 -17.20
C LEU A 300 -15.88 -8.30 -16.83
N SER A 301 -16.84 -8.98 -17.47
CA SER A 301 -17.12 -10.41 -17.25
C SER A 301 -15.91 -11.30 -17.59
N ARG A 302 -15.20 -11.01 -18.69
CA ARG A 302 -13.97 -11.73 -19.07
C ARG A 302 -12.86 -11.50 -18.05
N LEU A 303 -12.73 -10.29 -17.53
CA LEU A 303 -11.75 -9.96 -16.49
C LEU A 303 -12.06 -10.66 -15.16
N ILE A 304 -13.33 -10.67 -14.73
CA ILE A 304 -13.78 -11.41 -13.55
C ILE A 304 -13.47 -12.90 -13.72
N LYS A 305 -13.74 -13.49 -14.90
CA LYS A 305 -13.40 -14.89 -15.19
C LYS A 305 -11.89 -15.14 -15.16
N LYS A 306 -11.06 -14.23 -15.70
CA LYS A 306 -9.59 -14.33 -15.69
C LYS A 306 -9.04 -14.41 -14.27
N PHE A 307 -9.59 -13.62 -13.36
CA PHE A 307 -9.11 -13.50 -11.99
C PHE A 307 -9.85 -14.38 -10.97
N LYS A 308 -10.84 -15.16 -11.41
CA LYS A 308 -11.58 -16.10 -10.56
C LYS A 308 -10.60 -17.05 -9.84
N LEU A 309 -10.84 -17.22 -8.55
CA LEU A 309 -10.14 -18.14 -7.68
C LEU A 309 -11.10 -19.26 -7.24
N PRO A 310 -10.58 -20.44 -6.85
CA PRO A 310 -11.35 -21.46 -6.14
C PRO A 310 -11.96 -20.91 -4.83
N THR A 311 -12.90 -21.66 -4.27
CA THR A 311 -13.55 -21.36 -2.98
C THR A 311 -12.79 -21.94 -1.79
N GLU A 312 -11.98 -22.97 -2.02
CA GLU A 312 -11.25 -23.72 -0.99
C GLU A 312 -9.77 -23.80 -1.35
N THR A 313 -8.94 -23.83 -0.32
CA THR A 313 -7.49 -24.00 -0.43
C THR A 313 -7.13 -25.43 -0.78
N SER A 314 -5.99 -25.62 -1.45
CA SER A 314 -5.56 -26.94 -1.94
C SER A 314 -4.44 -27.59 -1.13
N THR A 315 -3.69 -26.83 -0.33
CA THR A 315 -2.55 -27.36 0.43
C THR A 315 -3.00 -28.18 1.65
N PRO A 316 -2.69 -29.48 1.72
CA PRO A 316 -3.01 -30.30 2.90
C PRO A 316 -2.30 -29.78 4.15
N GLY A 317 -2.99 -29.79 5.30
CA GLY A 317 -2.43 -29.34 6.57
C GLY A 317 -2.35 -27.82 6.75
N LEU A 318 -2.86 -27.04 5.79
CA LEU A 318 -2.94 -25.59 5.90
C LEU A 318 -3.93 -25.18 6.99
N ARG A 319 -3.46 -24.38 7.94
CA ARG A 319 -4.27 -23.82 9.03
C ARG A 319 -3.75 -22.44 9.46
N SER A 320 -4.56 -21.71 10.23
CA SER A 320 -4.09 -20.48 10.88
C SER A 320 -2.94 -20.78 11.84
N MET A 321 -1.97 -19.86 11.90
CA MET A 321 -0.90 -19.89 12.88
C MET A 321 -1.45 -19.69 14.30
N VAL A 322 -0.92 -20.43 15.26
CA VAL A 322 -1.18 -20.27 16.70
C VAL A 322 0.11 -20.05 17.48
N GLU A 323 0.01 -19.63 18.74
CA GLU A 323 1.18 -19.23 19.55
C GLU A 323 2.21 -20.36 19.74
N LYS A 324 1.77 -21.63 19.83
CA LYS A 324 2.68 -22.79 19.93
C LYS A 324 3.60 -22.97 18.72
N ASP A 325 3.25 -22.40 17.57
CA ASP A 325 4.00 -22.52 16.31
C ASP A 325 5.21 -21.55 16.26
N VAL A 326 5.25 -20.56 17.15
CA VAL A 326 6.22 -19.45 17.13
C VAL A 326 7.68 -19.91 17.10
N PRO A 327 8.15 -20.86 17.95
CA PRO A 327 9.56 -21.25 17.95
C PRO A 327 9.98 -21.98 16.65
N GLU A 328 9.08 -22.79 16.09
CA GLU A 328 9.34 -23.53 14.85
C GLU A 328 9.34 -22.59 13.64
N ILE A 329 8.43 -21.60 13.59
CA ILE A 329 8.44 -20.55 12.57
C ILE A 329 9.70 -19.69 12.65
N ARG A 330 10.17 -19.33 13.85
CA ARG A 330 11.43 -18.57 13.99
C ARG A 330 12.58 -19.29 13.30
N THR A 331 12.68 -20.59 13.55
CA THR A 331 13.73 -21.43 12.98
C THR A 331 13.59 -21.52 11.46
N LEU A 332 12.40 -21.89 10.97
CA LEU A 332 12.10 -22.02 9.55
C LEU A 332 12.32 -20.71 8.76
N LEU A 333 11.89 -19.58 9.33
CA LEU A 333 12.02 -18.25 8.72
C LEU A 333 13.48 -17.81 8.63
N ASN A 334 14.25 -17.93 9.72
CA ASN A 334 15.68 -17.56 9.69
C ASN A 334 16.48 -18.46 8.74
N GLU A 335 16.17 -19.76 8.70
CA GLU A 335 16.77 -20.71 7.74
C GLU A 335 16.45 -20.31 6.30
N TYR A 336 15.19 -20.02 5.98
CA TYR A 336 14.79 -19.57 4.66
C TYR A 336 15.43 -18.22 4.28
N MET A 337 15.52 -17.29 5.24
CA MET A 337 16.14 -15.98 5.05
C MET A 337 17.66 -16.05 4.80
N SER A 338 18.31 -17.16 5.16
CA SER A 338 19.75 -17.37 4.91
C SER A 338 20.13 -17.32 3.42
N LYS A 339 19.18 -17.58 2.52
CA LYS A 339 19.34 -17.56 1.05
C LYS A 339 19.57 -16.16 0.47
N PHE A 340 19.21 -15.12 1.23
CA PHE A 340 19.21 -13.73 0.76
C PHE A 340 20.29 -12.90 1.47
N ASN A 341 20.57 -11.73 0.91
CA ASN A 341 21.69 -10.89 1.31
C ASN A 341 21.28 -9.74 2.23
N PHE A 342 20.04 -9.26 2.15
CA PHE A 342 19.55 -8.17 2.99
C PHE A 342 18.26 -8.59 3.69
N VAL A 343 18.37 -9.07 4.93
CA VAL A 343 17.25 -9.72 5.64
C VAL A 343 17.15 -9.31 7.09
N PRO A 344 15.95 -9.32 7.68
CA PRO A 344 15.80 -9.30 9.13
C PRO A 344 16.31 -10.60 9.74
N VAL A 345 16.86 -10.51 10.95
CA VAL A 345 17.26 -11.64 11.77
C VAL A 345 16.39 -11.64 13.02
N PHE A 346 15.48 -12.61 13.12
CA PHE A 346 14.59 -12.71 14.27
C PHE A 346 15.29 -13.47 15.39
N LYS A 347 15.77 -12.77 16.42
CA LYS A 347 16.55 -13.37 17.52
C LYS A 347 15.64 -14.04 18.54
N THR A 348 14.49 -13.45 18.82
CA THR A 348 13.61 -13.87 19.90
C THR A 348 12.28 -14.41 19.40
N ASP A 349 11.63 -15.25 20.21
CA ASP A 349 10.28 -15.73 19.94
C ASP A 349 9.25 -14.60 20.08
N ASP A 350 9.54 -13.61 20.93
CA ASP A 350 8.70 -12.42 21.11
C ASP A 350 8.63 -11.56 19.83
N GLU A 351 9.72 -11.46 19.06
CA GLU A 351 9.70 -10.79 17.76
C GLU A 351 8.78 -11.50 16.77
N ILE A 352 8.87 -12.82 16.66
CA ILE A 352 7.99 -13.61 15.78
C ILE A 352 6.53 -13.53 16.25
N LYS A 353 6.30 -13.62 17.57
CA LYS A 353 4.98 -13.46 18.16
C LYS A 353 4.38 -12.09 17.83
N HIS A 354 5.16 -11.02 17.92
CA HIS A 354 4.69 -9.67 17.60
C HIS A 354 4.44 -9.47 16.11
N TRP A 355 5.39 -9.86 15.26
CA TRP A 355 5.35 -9.57 13.82
C TRP A 355 4.51 -10.55 13.01
N ILE A 356 4.45 -11.82 13.40
CA ILE A 356 3.90 -12.90 12.58
C ILE A 356 2.62 -13.48 13.17
N LEU A 357 2.40 -13.48 14.49
CA LEU A 357 1.17 -14.06 15.04
C LEU A 357 -0.07 -13.35 14.50
N THR A 358 -1.08 -14.12 14.10
CA THR A 358 -2.32 -13.58 13.52
C THR A 358 -2.99 -12.60 14.47
N LYS A 359 -3.23 -11.37 13.98
CA LYS A 359 -4.00 -10.33 14.65
C LYS A 359 -5.06 -9.83 13.68
N ASP A 360 -6.33 -10.00 14.04
CA ASP A 360 -7.43 -9.66 13.14
C ASP A 360 -7.35 -8.21 12.66
N LYS A 361 -7.61 -8.00 11.36
CA LYS A 361 -7.50 -6.71 10.67
C LYS A 361 -6.14 -6.01 10.77
N VAL A 362 -5.07 -6.72 11.12
CA VAL A 362 -3.69 -6.21 11.08
C VAL A 362 -2.82 -7.15 10.26
N ILE A 363 -2.75 -8.42 10.63
CA ILE A 363 -1.97 -9.44 9.94
C ILE A 363 -2.64 -10.81 10.06
N TRP A 364 -2.65 -11.56 8.96
CA TRP A 364 -3.05 -12.96 8.97
C TRP A 364 -1.90 -13.85 8.54
N SER A 365 -1.65 -14.88 9.33
CA SER A 365 -0.55 -15.82 9.13
C SER A 365 -1.06 -17.25 9.19
N PHE A 366 -0.53 -18.06 8.28
CA PHE A 366 -0.94 -19.43 8.07
C PHE A 366 0.29 -20.32 8.01
N VAL A 367 0.14 -21.53 8.53
CA VAL A 367 1.18 -22.56 8.54
C VAL A 367 0.66 -23.80 7.83
N VAL A 368 1.59 -24.58 7.30
CA VAL A 368 1.34 -25.90 6.74
C VAL A 368 1.99 -26.93 7.65
N GLU A 369 1.15 -27.79 8.23
CA GLU A 369 1.58 -28.88 9.08
C GLU A 369 1.57 -30.19 8.27
N ASP A 370 2.70 -30.88 8.27
CA ASP A 370 2.81 -32.18 7.63
C ASP A 370 1.83 -33.17 8.29
N PRO A 371 0.92 -33.81 7.52
CA PRO A 371 -0.13 -34.64 8.10
C PRO A 371 0.39 -35.82 8.92
N GLU A 372 1.56 -36.36 8.59
CA GLU A 372 2.16 -37.55 9.20
C GLU A 372 3.05 -37.19 10.39
N THR A 373 3.99 -36.28 10.17
CA THR A 373 5.01 -35.91 11.16
C THR A 373 4.58 -34.82 12.13
N LYS A 374 3.48 -34.11 11.83
CA LYS A 374 2.97 -32.95 12.60
C LYS A 374 3.96 -31.78 12.73
N LYS A 375 5.02 -31.77 11.91
CA LYS A 375 6.00 -30.67 11.84
C LYS A 375 5.55 -29.62 10.85
N LEU A 376 5.93 -28.38 11.08
CA LEU A 376 5.68 -27.30 10.14
C LEU A 376 6.64 -27.38 8.96
N THR A 377 6.08 -27.32 7.76
CA THR A 377 6.86 -27.36 6.52
C THR A 377 6.93 -26.00 5.85
N ASP A 378 5.89 -25.18 6.01
CA ASP A 378 5.79 -23.88 5.35
C ASP A 378 4.96 -22.92 6.19
N PHE A 379 5.18 -21.63 5.99
CA PHE A 379 4.27 -20.60 6.47
C PHE A 379 4.23 -19.42 5.49
N PHE A 380 3.16 -18.64 5.55
CA PHE A 380 3.08 -17.35 4.87
C PHE A 380 2.20 -16.39 5.66
N SER A 381 2.45 -15.10 5.50
CA SER A 381 1.68 -14.03 6.12
C SER A 381 1.41 -12.87 5.18
N PHE A 382 0.33 -12.14 5.44
CA PHE A 382 0.03 -10.89 4.77
C PHE A 382 -0.66 -9.91 5.72
N TYR A 383 -0.24 -8.65 5.67
CA TYR A 383 -0.80 -7.60 6.52
C TYR A 383 -1.92 -6.84 5.80
N TYR A 384 -2.87 -6.33 6.58
CA TYR A 384 -4.02 -5.57 6.12
C TYR A 384 -3.72 -4.08 6.21
N LEU A 385 -3.78 -3.40 5.06
CA LEU A 385 -3.63 -1.96 4.99
C LEU A 385 -4.64 -1.43 3.96
N PRO A 386 -5.85 -1.04 4.38
CA PRO A 386 -6.86 -0.53 3.48
C PRO A 386 -6.50 0.87 2.95
N SER A 387 -7.18 1.24 1.87
CA SER A 387 -7.13 2.61 1.34
C SER A 387 -8.52 3.24 1.38
N SER A 388 -8.60 4.46 1.90
CA SER A 388 -9.77 5.32 1.80
C SER A 388 -9.97 5.80 0.35
N VAL A 389 -11.20 5.72 -0.15
CA VAL A 389 -11.60 6.17 -1.49
C VAL A 389 -12.23 7.56 -1.39
N ILE A 390 -11.62 8.55 -2.02
CA ILE A 390 -12.08 9.94 -1.94
C ILE A 390 -13.19 10.19 -2.97
N GLY A 391 -14.28 10.82 -2.54
CA GLY A 391 -15.30 11.36 -3.44
C GLY A 391 -16.21 10.33 -4.13
N HIS A 392 -16.02 9.03 -3.87
CA HIS A 392 -16.87 7.98 -4.45
C HIS A 392 -18.17 7.80 -3.65
N GLN A 393 -19.31 7.68 -4.35
CA GLN A 393 -20.64 7.68 -3.72
C GLN A 393 -20.92 6.39 -2.93
N VAL A 394 -20.56 5.23 -3.48
CA VAL A 394 -20.87 3.91 -2.91
C VAL A 394 -19.72 3.34 -2.08
N HIS A 395 -18.57 3.12 -2.69
CA HIS A 395 -17.38 2.59 -2.03
C HIS A 395 -16.62 3.68 -1.26
N LYS A 396 -16.34 3.43 0.02
CA LYS A 396 -15.53 4.32 0.88
C LYS A 396 -14.12 3.80 1.13
N THR A 397 -13.93 2.49 0.96
CA THR A 397 -12.67 1.81 1.29
C THR A 397 -12.38 0.74 0.24
N ILE A 398 -11.11 0.61 -0.15
CA ILE A 398 -10.57 -0.55 -0.84
C ILE A 398 -9.81 -1.37 0.20
N ASN A 399 -10.22 -2.62 0.37
CA ASN A 399 -9.56 -3.54 1.29
C ASN A 399 -8.33 -4.09 0.58
N ALA A 400 -7.14 -3.72 1.03
CA ALA A 400 -5.89 -4.16 0.45
C ALA A 400 -5.06 -4.94 1.48
N VAL A 401 -4.37 -5.96 1.00
CA VAL A 401 -3.36 -6.69 1.79
C VAL A 401 -2.04 -6.69 1.06
N TYR A 402 -0.97 -6.87 1.82
CA TYR A 402 0.40 -6.89 1.32
C TYR A 402 1.06 -8.18 1.78
N LEU A 403 1.64 -8.93 0.84
CA LEU A 403 2.47 -10.09 1.15
C LEU A 403 3.59 -9.64 2.11
N PHE A 404 3.71 -10.33 3.24
CA PHE A 404 4.73 -10.02 4.24
C PHE A 404 5.83 -11.07 4.20
N TYR A 405 5.95 -11.89 5.24
CA TYR A 405 6.96 -12.95 5.30
C TYR A 405 6.37 -14.31 4.97
N TYR A 406 7.19 -15.16 4.37
CA TYR A 406 6.89 -16.56 4.15
C TYR A 406 8.19 -17.36 4.20
N ALA A 407 8.06 -18.65 4.45
CA ALA A 407 9.18 -19.59 4.36
C ALA A 407 8.66 -20.96 3.95
N VAL A 408 9.48 -21.66 3.18
CA VAL A 408 9.23 -23.03 2.72
C VAL A 408 10.44 -23.88 3.04
N LYS A 409 10.21 -25.09 3.55
CA LYS A 409 11.28 -26.06 3.84
C LYS A 409 11.88 -26.66 2.56
N GLU A 410 11.14 -26.64 1.46
CA GLU A 410 11.61 -27.14 0.17
C GLU A 410 12.90 -26.42 -0.28
N SER A 411 13.92 -27.21 -0.56
CA SER A 411 15.26 -26.73 -0.95
C SER A 411 15.60 -27.03 -2.41
N ASP A 412 14.86 -27.91 -3.08
CA ASP A 412 15.04 -28.17 -4.51
C ASP A 412 14.51 -26.97 -5.34
N GLU A 413 15.41 -26.32 -6.07
CA GLU A 413 15.12 -25.18 -6.95
C GLU A 413 14.03 -25.47 -8.00
N LYS A 414 13.87 -26.74 -8.42
CA LYS A 414 12.82 -27.10 -9.38
C LYS A 414 11.46 -27.24 -8.70
N ALA A 415 11.44 -27.72 -7.46
CA ALA A 415 10.21 -27.96 -6.70
C ALA A 415 9.71 -26.68 -6.00
N ILE A 416 10.61 -25.78 -5.60
CA ILE A 416 10.28 -24.56 -4.84
C ILE A 416 9.29 -23.66 -5.58
N LYS A 417 9.43 -23.54 -6.91
CA LYS A 417 8.49 -22.77 -7.75
C LYS A 417 7.06 -23.31 -7.60
N GLY A 418 6.89 -24.62 -7.73
CA GLY A 418 5.57 -25.26 -7.58
C GLY A 418 5.00 -25.11 -6.18
N ARG A 419 5.84 -25.26 -5.14
CA ARG A 419 5.45 -25.09 -3.74
C ARG A 419 4.97 -23.67 -3.46
N LEU A 420 5.76 -22.66 -3.82
CA LEU A 420 5.41 -21.24 -3.63
C LEU A 420 4.15 -20.84 -4.40
N GLN A 421 3.97 -21.35 -5.62
CA GLN A 421 2.75 -21.12 -6.39
C GLN A 421 1.51 -21.67 -5.71
N GLY A 422 1.60 -22.89 -5.15
CA GLY A 422 0.52 -23.49 -4.37
C GLY A 422 0.16 -22.64 -3.14
N LEU A 423 1.16 -22.28 -2.34
CA LEU A 423 0.98 -21.49 -1.12
C LEU A 423 0.42 -20.09 -1.41
N MET A 424 0.98 -19.38 -2.38
CA MET A 424 0.52 -18.04 -2.74
C MET A 424 -0.87 -18.06 -3.37
N LYS A 425 -1.23 -19.12 -4.12
CA LYS A 425 -2.61 -19.31 -4.60
C LYS A 425 -3.58 -19.47 -3.43
N ASP A 426 -3.21 -20.25 -2.42
CA ASP A 426 -4.02 -20.42 -1.20
C ASP A 426 -4.09 -19.12 -0.39
N ALA A 427 -3.01 -18.34 -0.32
CA ALA A 427 -3.01 -17.01 0.29
C ALA A 427 -4.02 -16.06 -0.40
N LEU A 428 -4.09 -16.07 -1.74
CA LEU A 428 -5.07 -15.30 -2.50
C LEU A 428 -6.51 -15.74 -2.19
N ILE A 429 -6.76 -17.04 -2.03
CA ILE A 429 -8.07 -17.59 -1.66
C ILE A 429 -8.47 -17.11 -0.26
N LEU A 430 -7.55 -17.25 0.71
CA LEU A 430 -7.77 -16.84 2.10
C LEU A 430 -8.01 -15.33 2.23
N ALA A 431 -7.25 -14.50 1.50
CA ALA A 431 -7.49 -13.06 1.44
C ALA A 431 -8.87 -12.75 0.84
N LYS A 432 -9.28 -13.45 -0.22
CA LYS A 432 -10.60 -13.26 -0.82
C LYS A 432 -11.73 -13.64 0.14
N LEU A 433 -11.58 -14.72 0.90
CA LEU A 433 -12.53 -15.12 1.95
C LEU A 433 -12.65 -14.07 3.07
N LYS A 434 -11.62 -13.24 3.25
CA LYS A 434 -11.60 -12.09 4.17
C LYS A 434 -12.11 -10.79 3.54
N ASN A 435 -12.80 -10.85 2.40
CA ASN A 435 -13.34 -9.71 1.66
C ASN A 435 -12.28 -8.67 1.24
N VAL A 436 -11.07 -9.13 0.94
CA VAL A 436 -10.01 -8.30 0.37
C VAL A 436 -10.27 -8.06 -1.12
N ASP A 437 -10.05 -6.84 -1.58
CA ASP A 437 -10.29 -6.41 -2.96
C ASP A 437 -9.04 -6.53 -3.85
N VAL A 438 -7.85 -6.31 -3.27
CA VAL A 438 -6.56 -6.38 -3.96
C VAL A 438 -5.47 -6.96 -3.06
N PHE A 439 -4.65 -7.83 -3.61
CA PHE A 439 -3.48 -8.41 -2.95
C PHE A 439 -2.20 -7.85 -3.58
N ASN A 440 -1.36 -7.23 -2.78
CA ASN A 440 -0.14 -6.57 -3.22
C ASN A 440 1.09 -7.39 -2.84
N CYS A 441 2.14 -7.29 -3.63
CA CYS A 441 3.48 -7.73 -3.24
C CYS A 441 4.53 -6.85 -3.93
N LEU A 442 5.77 -6.92 -3.46
CA LEU A 442 6.93 -6.40 -4.17
C LEU A 442 7.65 -7.58 -4.85
N ASP A 443 8.51 -7.33 -5.84
CA ASP A 443 9.38 -8.37 -6.44
C ASP A 443 10.60 -8.73 -5.58
N LEU A 444 10.40 -8.77 -4.26
CA LEU A 444 11.37 -9.20 -3.25
C LEU A 444 11.44 -10.72 -3.14
N LEU A 445 12.42 -11.21 -2.36
CA LEU A 445 12.57 -12.64 -2.07
C LEU A 445 12.51 -13.47 -3.37
N GLU A 446 11.72 -14.55 -3.38
CA GLU A 446 11.49 -15.39 -4.54
C GLU A 446 10.15 -15.08 -5.23
N ASN A 447 9.59 -13.87 -5.04
CA ASN A 447 8.25 -13.53 -5.53
C ASN A 447 8.10 -13.66 -7.06
N LYS A 448 9.20 -13.46 -7.80
CA LYS A 448 9.27 -13.63 -9.26
C LYS A 448 8.88 -15.05 -9.70
N LEU A 449 8.98 -16.06 -8.83
CA LEU A 449 8.61 -17.44 -9.15
C LEU A 449 7.09 -17.65 -9.31
N PHE A 450 6.26 -16.75 -8.76
CA PHE A 450 4.80 -16.90 -8.81
C PHE A 450 4.04 -15.68 -9.32
N ILE A 451 4.64 -14.49 -9.40
CA ILE A 451 3.97 -13.24 -9.81
C ILE A 451 3.21 -13.40 -11.13
N ASP A 452 3.88 -13.83 -12.19
CA ASP A 452 3.27 -13.93 -13.53
C ASP A 452 2.22 -15.05 -13.59
N ASP A 453 2.58 -16.22 -13.08
CA ASP A 453 1.73 -17.43 -13.10
C ASP A 453 0.45 -17.25 -12.26
N LEU A 454 0.52 -16.48 -11.16
CA LEU A 454 -0.63 -16.12 -10.34
C LEU A 454 -1.31 -14.81 -10.77
N LYS A 455 -0.91 -14.22 -11.90
CA LYS A 455 -1.55 -13.06 -12.54
C LYS A 455 -1.46 -11.77 -11.73
N PHE A 456 -0.38 -11.59 -10.98
CA PHE A 456 -0.04 -10.29 -10.43
C PHE A 456 0.35 -9.35 -11.57
N GLY A 457 -0.33 -8.21 -11.68
CA GLY A 457 -0.02 -7.18 -12.67
C GLY A 457 1.04 -6.22 -12.13
N PRO A 458 1.98 -5.75 -12.95
CA PRO A 458 2.97 -4.78 -12.51
C PRO A 458 2.30 -3.44 -12.18
N GLY A 459 2.60 -2.89 -11.01
CA GLY A 459 2.27 -1.52 -10.61
C GLY A 459 3.22 -0.51 -11.25
N ASP A 460 2.89 0.76 -11.11
CA ASP A 460 3.72 1.92 -11.48
C ASP A 460 4.71 2.33 -10.37
N GLY A 461 4.38 2.01 -9.12
CA GLY A 461 5.21 2.28 -7.95
C GLY A 461 6.47 1.43 -7.85
N PHE A 462 7.57 2.08 -7.45
CA PHE A 462 8.81 1.43 -7.03
C PHE A 462 9.11 1.78 -5.57
N LEU A 463 9.79 0.87 -4.88
CA LEU A 463 10.30 1.07 -3.53
C LEU A 463 11.82 0.91 -3.57
N ASN A 464 12.53 1.98 -3.21
CA ASN A 464 13.99 1.96 -3.13
C ASN A 464 14.40 1.73 -1.68
N TYR A 465 15.37 0.84 -1.47
CA TYR A 465 15.94 0.50 -0.16
C TYR A 465 17.24 1.26 0.07
N TYR A 466 17.42 1.77 1.27
CA TYR A 466 18.57 2.57 1.66
C TYR A 466 19.08 2.15 3.02
N MET A 467 20.36 2.42 3.23
CA MET A 467 20.97 2.39 4.55
C MET A 467 21.59 3.75 4.88
N TYR A 468 21.43 4.16 6.13
CA TYR A 468 22.10 5.31 6.71
C TYR A 468 23.38 4.85 7.41
N ASN A 469 24.48 5.58 7.20
CA ASN A 469 25.80 5.31 7.74
C ASN A 469 26.33 3.90 7.49
N TRP A 470 25.99 3.32 6.34
CA TRP A 470 26.50 2.04 5.89
C TRP A 470 26.69 2.05 4.38
N ARG A 471 27.86 1.60 3.92
CA ARG A 471 28.14 1.36 2.51
C ARG A 471 28.13 -0.15 2.27
N CYS A 472 27.47 -0.58 1.20
CA CYS A 472 27.54 -1.96 0.73
C CYS A 472 27.29 -2.05 -0.77
N LYS A 473 27.67 -3.17 -1.38
CA LYS A 473 27.37 -3.42 -2.80
C LYS A 473 25.86 -3.43 -3.05
N GLY A 474 25.45 -2.82 -4.17
CA GLY A 474 24.07 -2.89 -4.62
C GLY A 474 23.65 -4.33 -4.98
N MET A 475 22.37 -4.63 -4.81
CA MET A 475 21.83 -5.98 -5.03
C MET A 475 20.48 -5.96 -5.76
N GLY A 476 20.13 -7.08 -6.39
CA GLY A 476 18.82 -7.28 -6.99
C GLY A 476 17.71 -7.30 -5.94
N SER A 477 16.47 -6.99 -6.35
CA SER A 477 15.29 -7.09 -5.49
C SER A 477 15.09 -8.52 -4.94
N ASP A 478 15.48 -9.53 -5.71
CA ASP A 478 15.45 -10.95 -5.35
C ASP A 478 16.44 -11.34 -4.24
N LYS A 479 17.35 -10.45 -3.86
CA LYS A 479 18.29 -10.64 -2.74
C LYS A 479 17.88 -9.89 -1.48
N VAL A 480 16.78 -9.15 -1.53
CA VAL A 480 16.20 -8.43 -0.41
C VAL A 480 15.07 -9.26 0.20
N GLY A 481 15.21 -9.55 1.48
CA GLY A 481 14.17 -10.13 2.32
C GLY A 481 13.69 -9.22 3.44
N VAL A 482 14.13 -7.96 3.52
CA VAL A 482 13.48 -6.95 4.37
C VAL A 482 12.19 -6.51 3.69
N VAL A 483 11.05 -6.71 4.36
CA VAL A 483 9.74 -6.23 3.90
C VAL A 483 9.30 -5.09 4.81
N MET A 484 9.21 -3.88 4.25
CA MET A 484 8.81 -2.66 4.97
C MET A 484 7.29 -2.48 4.99
N LEU A 485 6.79 -1.80 6.03
CA LEU A 485 5.36 -1.61 6.30
C LEU A 485 4.74 -0.37 5.64
#